data_AF-Q7N410-F1
#
_entry.id   AF-Q7N410-F1
#
_cell.length_a   1.000
_cell.length_b   1.000
_cell.length_c   1.000
_cell.angle_alpha   90.00
_cell.angle_beta   90.00
_cell.angle_gamma   90.00
#
_symmetry.space_group_name_H-M   'P 1'
#
loop_
_entity.id
_entity.type
_entity.pdbx_description
1 polymer ?
#
loop_
_entity_poly.entity_id
_entity_poly.type
_entity_poly.pdbx_seq_one_letter_code
_entity_poly.pdbx_strand_id
1 'polypeptide(L)'
;MSRFFNFASKNKIGLDGPDIVPYQSAQMKNTYPFFNRYKGKLDLVAMAVQEPTLTYTNPKTKKAFTQEEFTNFAENDLGANIIFWSTTTPRLKQ
;
A
#
# COMPACT_ATOMS: atom_id res chain seq x y z
N MET A 1 -14.84 -4.35 7.96
CA MET A 1 -13.69 -3.42 7.86
C MET A 1 -13.92 -2.04 8.47
N SER A 2 -14.99 -1.28 8.15
CA SER A 2 -15.18 0.10 8.68
C SER A 2 -15.09 0.23 10.21
N ARG A 3 -15.66 -0.73 10.97
CA ARG A 3 -15.58 -0.72 12.45
C ARG A 3 -14.14 -0.80 12.95
N PHE A 4 -13.29 -1.58 12.28
CA PHE A 4 -11.88 -1.75 12.63
C PHE A 4 -11.08 -0.47 12.37
N PHE A 5 -11.21 0.12 11.18
CA PHE A 5 -10.54 1.39 10.84
C PHE A 5 -10.99 2.55 11.74
N ASN A 6 -12.29 2.63 12.05
CA ASN A 6 -12.81 3.60 13.02
C ASN A 6 -12.21 3.42 14.40
N PHE A 7 -12.09 2.17 14.86
CA PHE A 7 -11.47 1.88 16.15
C PHE A 7 -10.00 2.30 16.16
N ALA A 8 -9.24 1.96 15.12
CA ALA A 8 -7.84 2.31 15.02
C ALA A 8 -7.61 3.84 15.01
N SER A 9 -8.36 4.56 14.18
CA SER A 9 -8.31 6.03 14.09
C SER A 9 -8.65 6.69 15.43
N LYS A 10 -9.68 6.25 16.14
CA LYS A 10 -10.07 6.81 17.44
C LYS A 10 -9.07 6.53 18.56
N ASN A 11 -8.38 5.39 18.49
CA ASN A 11 -7.49 4.92 19.55
C ASN A 11 -6.01 5.10 19.21
N LYS A 12 -5.67 5.86 18.17
CA LYS A 12 -4.27 6.15 17.80
C LYS A 12 -3.45 4.90 17.49
N ILE A 13 -4.08 3.91 16.86
CA ILE A 13 -3.44 2.64 16.50
C ILE A 13 -3.01 2.73 15.04
N GLY A 14 -1.71 2.52 14.80
CA GLY A 14 -1.17 2.39 13.46
C GLY A 14 -1.66 1.11 12.79
N LEU A 15 -1.89 1.18 11.48
CA LEU A 15 -2.32 0.03 10.68
C LEU A 15 -1.26 -0.36 9.65
N ASP A 16 -1.17 -1.67 9.44
CA ASP A 16 -0.54 -2.27 8.27
C ASP A 16 -1.62 -2.92 7.39
N GLY A 17 -1.27 -3.16 6.14
CA GLY A 17 -2.18 -3.66 5.12
C GLY A 17 -1.60 -4.80 4.31
N PRO A 18 -2.30 -5.21 3.23
CA PRO A 18 -1.73 -6.15 2.28
C PRO A 18 -0.52 -5.53 1.57
N ASP A 19 0.29 -6.36 0.92
CA ASP A 19 1.35 -5.87 0.04
C ASP A 19 0.82 -4.87 -0.98
N ILE A 20 1.61 -3.83 -1.24
CA ILE A 20 1.29 -2.81 -2.22
C ILE A 20 1.38 -3.47 -3.60
N VAL A 21 0.23 -3.82 -4.14
CA VAL A 21 0.04 -4.18 -5.54
C VAL A 21 -0.98 -3.21 -6.12
N PRO A 22 -0.55 -2.15 -6.84
CA PRO A 22 -1.46 -1.16 -7.37
C PRO A 22 -2.54 -1.80 -8.25
N TYR A 23 -3.79 -1.39 -8.05
CA TYR A 23 -4.94 -1.83 -8.84
C TYR A 23 -5.28 -3.34 -8.77
N GLN A 24 -4.73 -4.07 -7.79
CA GLN A 24 -5.07 -5.47 -7.57
C GLN A 24 -6.58 -5.61 -7.28
N SER A 25 -7.29 -6.40 -8.09
CA SER A 25 -8.76 -6.43 -8.12
C SER A 25 -9.41 -6.77 -6.77
N ALA A 26 -8.89 -7.78 -6.07
CA ALA A 26 -9.39 -8.19 -4.76
C ALA A 26 -9.16 -7.09 -3.69
N GLN A 27 -8.02 -6.41 -3.70
CA GLN A 27 -7.74 -5.35 -2.73
C GLN A 27 -8.52 -4.06 -3.03
N MET A 28 -8.69 -3.72 -4.31
CA MET A 28 -9.54 -2.61 -4.75
C MET A 28 -11.01 -2.80 -4.36
N LYS A 29 -11.48 -4.05 -4.25
CA LYS A 29 -12.86 -4.37 -3.80
C LYS A 29 -13.00 -4.49 -2.29
N ASN A 30 -11.88 -4.65 -1.57
CA ASN A 30 -11.87 -4.92 -0.14
C ASN A 30 -11.07 -3.85 0.61
N THR A 31 -9.78 -4.08 0.83
CA THR A 31 -8.98 -3.35 1.82
C THR A 31 -8.61 -1.91 1.42
N TYR A 32 -8.21 -1.69 0.16
CA TYR A 32 -7.69 -0.38 -0.28
C TYR A 32 -8.72 0.77 -0.18
N PRO A 33 -10.01 0.59 -0.49
CA PRO A 33 -11.01 1.64 -0.27
C PRO A 33 -11.11 2.13 1.18
N PHE A 34 -10.79 1.28 2.17
CA PHE A 34 -10.76 1.71 3.56
C PHE A 34 -9.53 2.56 3.84
N PHE A 35 -8.34 2.15 3.42
CA PHE A 35 -7.15 3.01 3.51
C PHE A 35 -7.37 4.37 2.82
N ASN A 36 -7.92 4.37 1.60
CA ASN A 36 -8.22 5.60 0.86
C ASN A 36 -9.18 6.54 1.62
N ARG A 37 -10.26 6.00 2.21
CA ARG A 37 -11.25 6.78 2.99
C ARG A 37 -10.69 7.34 4.30
N TYR A 38 -9.69 6.65 4.88
CA TYR A 38 -9.08 6.99 6.17
C TYR A 38 -7.70 7.66 6.02
N LYS A 39 -7.28 8.02 4.80
CA LYS A 39 -6.09 8.83 4.56
C LYS A 39 -6.10 10.08 5.46
N GLY A 40 -4.99 10.31 6.14
CA GLY A 40 -4.82 11.41 7.10
C GLY A 40 -5.66 11.32 8.38
N LYS A 41 -6.40 10.22 8.61
CA LYS A 41 -7.18 9.97 9.83
C LYS A 41 -6.59 8.88 10.72
N LEU A 42 -5.64 8.12 10.19
CA LEU A 42 -4.88 7.12 10.94
C LEU A 42 -3.55 7.76 11.37
N ASP A 43 -3.12 7.49 12.60
CA ASP A 43 -1.88 8.03 13.15
C ASP A 43 -0.64 7.49 12.42
N LEU A 44 -0.71 6.25 11.96
CA LEU A 44 0.33 5.62 11.15
C LEU A 44 -0.28 4.61 10.18
N VAL A 45 0.18 4.65 8.94
CA VAL A 45 0.00 3.60 7.95
C VAL A 45 1.38 3.18 7.47
N ALA A 46 1.75 1.94 7.73
CA ALA A 46 2.93 1.32 7.15
C ALA A 46 2.47 0.25 6.16
N MET A 47 3.20 0.04 5.06
CA MET A 47 2.83 -0.93 4.03
C MET A 47 4.09 -1.56 3.43
N ALA A 48 3.98 -2.76 2.88
CA ALA A 48 5.12 -3.49 2.32
C ALA A 48 5.08 -3.63 0.78
N VAL A 49 6.26 -3.63 0.15
CA VAL A 49 6.50 -4.13 -1.21
C VAL A 49 7.38 -5.38 -1.09
N GLN A 50 6.87 -6.55 -1.46
CA GLN A 50 7.57 -7.84 -1.32
C GLN A 50 8.22 -8.30 -2.63
N GLU A 51 9.22 -9.20 -2.57
CA GLU A 51 9.91 -9.73 -3.77
C GLU A 51 8.94 -10.16 -4.89
N PRO A 52 7.86 -10.94 -4.63
CA PRO A 52 6.98 -11.40 -5.70
C PRO A 52 6.28 -10.23 -6.41
N THR A 53 5.93 -9.17 -5.68
CA THR A 53 5.19 -8.02 -6.21
C THR A 53 5.99 -7.23 -7.25
N LEU A 54 7.32 -7.25 -7.17
CA LEU A 54 8.22 -6.62 -8.15
C LEU A 54 8.11 -7.25 -9.55
N THR A 55 7.64 -8.50 -9.63
CA THR A 55 7.47 -9.23 -10.91
C THR A 55 6.08 -9.07 -11.50
N TYR A 56 5.14 -8.45 -10.77
CA TYR A 56 3.76 -8.36 -11.21
C TYR A 56 3.58 -7.34 -12.33
N THR A 57 2.67 -7.65 -13.24
CA THR A 57 2.33 -6.77 -14.36
C THR A 57 1.30 -5.74 -13.93
N ASN A 58 1.63 -4.48 -14.12
CA ASN A 58 0.71 -3.37 -13.96
C ASN A 58 -0.46 -3.52 -14.96
N PRO A 59 -1.71 -3.67 -14.48
CA PRO A 59 -2.85 -3.91 -15.36
C PRO A 59 -3.16 -2.72 -16.26
N LYS A 60 -2.70 -1.50 -15.93
CA LYS A 60 -2.87 -0.28 -16.73
C LYS A 60 -1.82 -0.13 -17.82
N THR A 61 -0.54 -0.33 -17.50
CA THR A 61 0.58 -0.09 -18.44
C THR A 61 1.06 -1.35 -19.17
N LYS A 62 0.65 -2.54 -18.70
CA LYS A 62 1.07 -3.86 -19.20
C LYS A 62 2.56 -4.14 -19.06
N LYS A 63 3.25 -3.40 -18.21
CA LYS A 63 4.68 -3.58 -17.86
C LYS A 63 4.81 -3.95 -16.38
N ALA A 64 5.98 -4.41 -15.95
CA ALA A 64 6.27 -4.51 -14.52
C ALA A 64 6.11 -3.14 -13.84
N PHE A 65 5.69 -3.16 -12.58
CA PHE A 65 5.54 -1.92 -11.81
C PHE A 65 6.87 -1.19 -11.65
N THR A 66 6.83 0.14 -11.76
CA THR A 66 7.98 0.98 -11.39
C THR A 66 7.95 1.31 -9.90
N GLN A 67 9.10 1.70 -9.36
CA GLN A 67 9.18 2.20 -7.98
C GLN A 67 8.23 3.39 -7.76
N GLU A 68 8.18 4.32 -8.72
CA GLU A 68 7.31 5.49 -8.66
C GLU A 68 5.83 5.09 -8.63
N GLU A 69 5.42 4.07 -9.40
CA GLU A 69 4.05 3.56 -9.36
C GLU A 69 3.68 2.97 -7.99
N PHE A 70 4.60 2.23 -7.35
CA PHE A 70 4.40 1.74 -5.99
C PHE A 70 4.31 2.89 -4.98
N THR A 71 5.27 3.83 -4.99
CA THR A 71 5.31 4.96 -4.07
C THR A 71 4.08 5.85 -4.21
N ASN A 72 3.72 6.23 -5.43
CA ASN A 72 2.58 7.08 -5.71
C ASN A 72 1.28 6.41 -5.23
N PHE A 73 1.07 5.13 -5.52
CA PHE A 73 -0.12 4.43 -5.05
C PHE A 73 -0.14 4.31 -3.52
N ALA A 74 0.99 3.99 -2.89
CA ALA A 74 1.07 3.87 -1.44
C ALA A 74 0.73 5.21 -0.74
N GLU A 75 1.32 6.31 -1.18
CA GLU A 75 1.13 7.62 -0.57
C GLU A 75 -0.26 8.20 -0.91
N ASN A 76 -0.60 8.24 -2.21
CA ASN A 76 -1.76 8.97 -2.68
C ASN A 76 -3.05 8.15 -2.65
N ASP A 77 -3.01 6.83 -2.82
CA ASP A 77 -4.21 5.99 -2.74
C ASP A 77 -4.41 5.39 -1.35
N LEU A 78 -3.34 4.98 -0.66
CA LEU A 78 -3.42 4.28 0.63
C LEU A 78 -3.13 5.16 1.85
N GLY A 79 -2.46 6.31 1.66
CA GLY A 79 -2.05 7.19 2.76
C GLY A 79 -0.91 6.64 3.59
N ALA A 80 -0.04 5.82 3.00
CA ALA A 80 1.12 5.25 3.67
C ALA A 80 2.09 6.34 4.10
N ASN A 81 2.56 6.25 5.34
CA ASN A 81 3.64 7.07 5.89
C ASN A 81 5.00 6.38 5.73
N ILE A 82 5.01 5.05 5.75
CA ILE A 82 6.22 4.23 5.66
C ILE A 82 5.98 3.12 4.62
N ILE A 83 6.96 2.92 3.75
CA ILE A 83 7.00 1.79 2.82
C ILE A 83 8.18 0.89 3.19
N PHE A 84 7.90 -0.36 3.55
CA PHE A 84 8.90 -1.40 3.75
C PHE A 84 9.21 -2.05 2.39
N TRP A 85 10.41 -1.81 1.88
CA TRP A 85 10.85 -2.33 0.59
C TRP A 85 11.53 -3.69 0.75
N SER A 86 11.23 -4.62 -0.15
CA SER A 86 12.00 -5.84 -0.32
C SER A 86 13.47 -5.52 -0.61
N THR A 87 14.36 -6.35 -0.08
CA THR A 87 15.82 -6.22 -0.25
C THR A 87 16.27 -6.24 -1.72
N THR A 88 15.51 -6.90 -2.59
CA THR A 88 15.83 -7.00 -4.01
C THR A 88 15.36 -5.79 -4.83
N THR A 89 14.66 -4.84 -4.20
CA THR A 89 14.22 -3.59 -4.85
C THR A 89 15.43 -2.93 -5.53
N PRO A 90 15.36 -2.58 -6.82
CA PRO A 90 16.53 -2.23 -7.64
C PRO A 90 17.49 -1.20 -7.04
N ARG A 91 16.99 -0.28 -6.20
CA ARG A 91 17.79 0.78 -5.57
C ARG A 91 18.47 0.38 -4.24
N LEU A 92 18.10 -0.75 -3.63
CA LEU A 92 18.71 -1.26 -2.39
C LEU A 92 19.91 -2.17 -2.63
N LYS A 93 20.25 -2.45 -3.90
CA LYS A 93 21.51 -3.09 -4.26
C LYS A 93 22.64 -2.07 -4.04
N GLN A 94 23.34 -2.20 -2.91
CA GLN A 94 24.60 -1.50 -2.66
C GLN A 94 25.68 -2.00 -3.60
#